data_AF-A0A2R4JY13-F1
#
_entry.id   AF-A0A2R4JY13-F1
#
_cell.length_a   1.000
_cell.length_b   1.000
_cell.length_c   1.000
_cell.angle_alpha   90.00
_cell.angle_beta   90.00
_cell.angle_gamma   90.00
#
_symmetry.space_group_name_H-M   'P 1'
#
loop_
_entity.id
_entity.type
_entity.pdbx_description
1 polymer ?
#
loop_
_entity_poly.entity_id
_entity_poly.type
_entity_poly.pdbx_seq_one_letter_code
_entity_poly.pdbx_strand_id
1 'polypeptide(L)'
;MIKARLRGRTGAPVVLLGLSGENVTRLMADEPIKVDLAELGIPGLTIALIAGRTEADIVARLEQHYGPLPFTCPRCRKTSHHPDDKRYGYCANCHAYTGAPTP
;
A
#
# COMPACT_ATOMS: atom_id res chain seq x y z
N MET A 1 6.08 -10.09 16.54
CA MET A 1 6.15 -8.73 15.96
C MET A 1 6.62 -7.74 17.01
N ILE A 2 7.52 -6.81 16.66
CA ILE A 2 7.87 -5.66 17.51
C ILE A 2 7.09 -4.45 16.98
N LYS A 3 6.43 -3.72 17.88
CA LYS A 3 5.74 -2.45 17.57
C LYS A 3 6.25 -1.41 18.57
N ALA A 4 6.85 -0.33 18.08
CA ALA A 4 7.34 0.73 18.94
C ALA A 4 7.13 2.11 18.32
N ARG A 5 6.91 3.11 19.17
CA ARG A 5 6.90 4.52 18.78
C ARG A 5 8.18 5.17 19.28
N LEU A 6 8.93 5.76 18.37
CA LEU A 6 10.19 6.44 18.61
C LEU A 6 10.04 7.93 18.27
N ARG A 7 10.98 8.75 18.73
CA ARG A 7 11.15 10.13 18.24
C ARG A 7 12.28 10.15 17.21
N GLY A 8 11.99 10.62 16.01
CA GLY A 8 12.98 10.81 14.96
C GLY A 8 13.94 11.96 15.28
N ARG A 9 15.06 12.03 14.55
CA ARG A 9 16.08 13.07 14.73
C ARG A 9 15.55 14.50 14.54
N THR A 10 14.48 14.65 13.75
CA THR A 10 13.81 15.93 13.47
C THR A 10 12.63 16.20 14.41
N GLY A 11 12.43 15.38 15.45
CA GLY A 11 11.30 15.47 16.38
C GLY A 11 10.00 14.82 15.90
N ALA A 12 9.91 14.45 14.62
CA ALA A 12 8.76 13.74 14.07
C ALA A 12 8.63 12.32 14.68
N PRO A 13 7.41 11.82 14.94
CA PRO A 13 7.20 10.46 15.44
C PRO A 13 7.60 9.43 14.38
N VAL A 14 8.29 8.38 14.81
CA VAL A 14 8.66 7.23 13.97
C VAL A 14 7.98 5.99 14.54
N VAL A 15 7.32 5.21 13.67
CA VAL A 15 6.79 3.89 14.03
C VAL A 15 7.78 2.84 13.58
N LEU A 16 8.24 2.01 14.51
CA LEU A 16 9.06 0.84 14.23
C LEU A 16 8.16 -0.39 14.24
N LEU A 17 8.13 -1.10 13.10
CA LEU A 17 7.48 -2.39 12.94
C LEU A 17 8.54 -3.44 12.65
N GLY A 18 8.91 -4.23 13.64
CA GLY A 18 9.83 -5.36 13.50
C GLY A 18 9.08 -6.64 13.16
N LEU A 19 9.46 -7.29 12.06
CA LEU A 19 8.92 -8.59 11.65
C LEU A 19 9.83 -9.71 12.17
N SER A 20 9.27 -10.68 12.89
CA SER A 20 9.95 -11.93 13.25
C SER A 20 10.02 -12.87 12.03
N GLY A 21 10.86 -13.91 12.10
CA GLY A 21 10.89 -14.96 11.07
C GLY A 21 9.51 -15.59 10.82
N GLU A 22 8.78 -15.89 11.90
CA GLU A 22 7.39 -16.37 11.82
C GLU A 22 6.46 -15.40 11.07
N ASN A 23 6.57 -14.10 11.35
CA ASN A 23 5.79 -13.10 10.63
C ASN A 23 6.11 -13.11 9.13
N VAL A 24 7.39 -13.25 8.77
CA VAL A 24 7.81 -13.35 7.37
C VAL A 24 7.23 -14.60 6.73
N THR A 25 7.30 -15.75 7.40
CA THR A 25 6.70 -17.01 6.90
C THR A 25 5.20 -16.85 6.65
N ARG A 26 4.48 -16.21 7.56
CA ARG A 26 3.04 -15.92 7.40
C ARG A 26 2.75 -15.01 6.20
N LEU A 27 3.51 -13.92 6.07
CA LEU A 27 3.37 -13.02 4.92
C LEU A 27 3.65 -13.74 3.58
N MET A 28 4.63 -14.66 3.55
CA MET A 28 4.93 -15.47 2.37
C MET A 28 3.88 -16.56 2.10
N ALA A 29 3.10 -16.95 3.12
CA ALA A 29 1.95 -17.84 3.02
C ALA A 29 0.64 -17.08 2.76
N ASP A 30 0.74 -15.82 2.29
CA ASP A 30 -0.38 -14.96 1.96
C ASP A 30 -1.27 -14.54 3.14
N GLU A 31 -0.79 -14.67 4.38
CA GLU A 31 -1.48 -14.20 5.56
C GLU A 31 -1.07 -12.75 5.90
N PRO A 32 -1.95 -11.75 5.70
CA PRO A 32 -1.62 -10.37 5.98
C PRO A 32 -1.47 -10.12 7.48
N ILE A 33 -0.52 -9.27 7.83
CA ILE A 33 -0.35 -8.79 9.22
C ILE A 33 -1.01 -7.42 9.35
N LYS A 34 -2.07 -7.36 10.16
CA LYS A 34 -2.76 -6.11 10.50
C LYS A 34 -2.09 -5.46 11.70
N VAL A 35 -1.78 -4.17 11.59
CA VAL A 35 -1.25 -3.37 12.68
C VAL A 35 -2.21 -2.22 12.97
N ASP A 36 -2.76 -2.21 14.18
CA ASP A 36 -3.48 -1.05 14.71
C ASP A 36 -2.49 -0.11 15.41
N LEU A 37 -2.33 1.10 14.87
CA LEU A 37 -1.45 2.11 15.44
C LEU A 37 -2.07 2.88 16.60
N ALA A 38 -3.37 2.70 16.86
CA ALA A 38 -4.00 3.25 18.06
C ALA A 38 -3.33 2.71 19.33
N GLU A 39 -2.86 1.46 19.31
CA GLU A 39 -2.06 0.85 20.38
C GLU A 39 -0.72 1.57 20.64
N LEU A 40 -0.22 2.33 19.66
CA LEU A 40 0.99 3.15 19.75
C LEU A 40 0.69 4.63 20.05
N GLY A 41 -0.57 4.96 20.38
CA GLY A 41 -1.04 6.32 20.60
C GLY A 41 -1.03 7.17 19.32
N ILE A 42 -1.19 6.54 18.15
CA ILE A 42 -1.33 7.21 16.86
C ILE A 42 -2.76 6.93 16.36
N PRO A 43 -3.69 7.88 16.50
CA PRO A 43 -5.07 7.66 16.14
C PRO A 43 -5.24 7.56 14.61
N GLY A 44 -6.07 6.63 14.16
CA GLY A 44 -6.72 6.68 12.84
C GLY A 44 -5.91 6.20 11.64
N LEU A 45 -4.85 5.39 11.83
CA LEU A 45 -4.09 4.82 10.71
C LEU A 45 -3.89 3.32 10.88
N THR A 46 -4.51 2.53 9.97
CA THR A 46 -4.26 1.09 9.85
C THR A 46 -3.16 0.86 8.81
N ILE A 47 -2.11 0.12 9.20
CA ILE A 47 -1.08 -0.34 8.26
C ILE A 47 -1.30 -1.84 7.99
N ALA A 48 -1.45 -2.19 6.71
CA ALA A 48 -1.44 -3.57 6.25
C ALA A 48 -0.07 -3.89 5.62
N LEU A 49 0.60 -4.92 6.12
CA LEU A 49 1.84 -5.44 5.54
C LEU A 49 1.51 -6.69 4.72
N ILE A 50 2.01 -6.72 3.49
CA ILE A 50 1.72 -7.75 2.50
C ILE A 50 3.03 -8.11 1.79
N ALA A 51 3.29 -9.39 1.57
CA ALA A 51 4.43 -9.87 0.80
C ALA A 51 3.97 -10.85 -0.29
N GLY A 52 4.77 -10.99 -1.34
CA GLY A 52 4.54 -11.93 -2.42
C GLY A 52 5.84 -12.21 -3.16
N ARG A 53 5.82 -13.18 -4.08
CA ARG A 53 7.02 -13.57 -4.84
C ARG A 53 7.44 -12.52 -5.86
N THR A 54 6.47 -11.84 -6.48
CA THR A 54 6.70 -10.74 -7.42
C THR A 54 5.78 -9.56 -7.13
N GLU A 55 6.12 -8.36 -7.61
CA GLU A 55 5.24 -7.18 -7.49
C GLU A 55 3.90 -7.39 -8.20
N ALA A 56 3.91 -8.04 -9.35
CA ALA A 56 2.70 -8.34 -10.12
C ALA A 56 1.73 -9.24 -9.32
N ASP A 57 2.24 -10.27 -8.63
CA ASP A 57 1.42 -11.15 -7.79
C ASP A 57 0.79 -10.38 -6.62
N ILE A 58 1.56 -9.47 -6.00
CA ILE A 58 1.07 -8.63 -4.90
C ILE A 58 -0.07 -7.73 -5.40
N VAL A 59 0.10 -7.07 -6.53
CA VAL A 59 -0.92 -6.20 -7.13
C VAL A 59 -2.17 -6.99 -7.50
N ALA A 60 -2.03 -8.10 -8.22
CA ALA A 60 -3.18 -8.90 -8.65
C ALA A 60 -4.02 -9.39 -7.45
N ARG A 61 -3.37 -9.87 -6.39
CA ARG A 61 -4.08 -10.30 -5.17
C ARG A 61 -4.75 -9.14 -4.44
N LEU A 62 -4.07 -8.01 -4.34
CA LEU A 62 -4.64 -6.81 -3.74
C LEU A 62 -5.90 -6.36 -4.48
N GLU A 63 -5.88 -6.38 -5.79
CA GLU A 63 -7.03 -6.02 -6.61
C GLU A 63 -8.20 -6.99 -6.49
N GLN A 64 -7.92 -8.29 -6.35
CA GLN A 64 -8.96 -9.29 -6.07
C GLN A 64 -9.64 -9.05 -4.73
N HIS A 65 -8.89 -8.64 -3.71
CA HIS A 65 -9.43 -8.51 -2.34
C HIS A 65 -10.04 -7.13 -2.05
N TYR A 66 -9.48 -6.06 -2.61
CA TYR A 66 -9.86 -4.68 -2.31
C TYR A 66 -10.42 -3.91 -3.52
N GLY A 67 -10.45 -4.53 -4.69
CA GLY A 67 -10.79 -3.85 -5.94
C GLY A 67 -9.60 -3.08 -6.55
N PRO A 68 -9.81 -2.40 -7.69
CA PRO A 68 -8.75 -1.74 -8.44
C PRO A 68 -7.93 -0.78 -7.57
N LEU A 69 -6.63 -1.02 -7.48
CA LEU A 69 -5.75 -0.17 -6.68
C LEU A 69 -5.60 1.21 -7.32
N PRO A 70 -5.62 2.30 -6.55
CA PRO A 70 -5.39 3.63 -7.09
C PRO A 70 -4.01 3.72 -7.75
N PHE A 71 -3.91 4.56 -8.78
CA PHE A 71 -2.64 4.84 -9.43
C PHE A 71 -2.32 6.34 -9.36
N THR A 72 -1.02 6.66 -9.29
CA THR A 72 -0.54 8.04 -9.32
C THR A 72 -0.16 8.40 -10.75
N CYS A 73 -0.77 9.44 -11.31
CA CYS A 73 -0.47 9.91 -12.65
C CYS A 73 0.97 10.44 -12.73
N PRO A 74 1.83 9.93 -13.64
CA PRO A 74 3.22 10.37 -13.76
C PRO A 74 3.36 11.81 -14.28
N ARG A 75 2.32 12.36 -14.92
CA ARG A 75 2.33 13.74 -15.45
C ARG A 75 1.97 14.78 -14.40
N CYS A 76 0.84 14.62 -13.72
CA CYS A 76 0.31 15.63 -12.79
C CYS A 76 0.49 15.26 -11.31
N ARG A 77 0.99 14.06 -11.01
CA ARG A 77 1.21 13.53 -9.65
C ARG A 77 -0.05 13.46 -8.78
N LYS A 78 -1.22 13.50 -9.39
CA LYS A 78 -2.51 13.25 -8.71
C LYS A 78 -2.84 11.77 -8.74
N THR A 79 -3.43 11.29 -7.65
CA THR A 79 -3.90 9.91 -7.52
C THR A 79 -5.31 9.80 -8.08
N SER A 80 -5.54 8.87 -9.00
CA SER A 80 -6.88 8.49 -9.42
C SER A 80 -7.31 7.20 -8.71
N HIS A 81 -8.57 7.17 -8.31
CA HIS A 81 -9.24 6.05 -7.67
C HIS A 81 -10.32 5.43 -8.57
N HIS A 82 -10.52 5.99 -9.78
CA HIS A 82 -11.55 5.49 -10.69
C HIS A 82 -11.03 4.22 -11.39
N PRO A 83 -11.80 3.11 -11.40
CA PRO A 83 -11.34 1.85 -11.98
C PRO A 83 -11.04 1.97 -13.49
N ASP A 84 -11.86 2.73 -14.21
CA ASP A 84 -11.65 2.94 -15.65
C ASP A 84 -10.43 3.80 -15.97
N ASP A 85 -10.10 4.78 -15.13
CA ASP A 85 -8.91 5.61 -15.31
C ASP A 85 -7.66 4.74 -15.33
N LYS A 86 -7.59 3.76 -14.42
CA LYS A 86 -6.50 2.79 -14.40
C LYS A 86 -6.51 1.91 -15.65
N ARG A 87 -7.68 1.33 -15.97
CA ARG A 87 -7.84 0.41 -17.11
C ARG A 87 -7.39 1.02 -18.42
N TYR A 88 -7.81 2.27 -18.68
CA TYR A 88 -7.47 2.98 -19.91
C TYR A 88 -6.13 3.73 -19.83
N GLY A 89 -5.45 3.69 -18.69
CA GLY A 89 -4.27 4.52 -18.44
C GLY A 89 -4.56 6.02 -18.53
N TYR A 90 -5.81 6.44 -18.30
CA TYR A 90 -6.28 7.82 -18.44
C TYR A 90 -6.31 8.53 -17.09
N CYS A 91 -5.82 9.77 -17.02
CA CYS A 91 -5.92 10.59 -15.83
C CYS A 91 -7.01 11.67 -16.00
N ALA A 92 -8.12 11.53 -15.27
CA ALA A 92 -9.21 12.51 -15.27
C ALA A 92 -8.82 13.89 -14.74
N ASN A 93 -7.70 14.06 -14.04
CA ASN A 93 -7.26 15.37 -13.55
C ASN A 93 -6.51 16.20 -14.61
N CYS A 94 -5.68 15.57 -15.45
CA CYS A 94 -4.93 16.27 -16.49
C CYS A 94 -5.40 15.95 -17.91
N HIS A 95 -6.46 15.17 -18.02
CA HIS A 95 -7.11 14.77 -19.27
C HIS A 95 -6.13 14.13 -20.25
N ALA A 96 -5.25 13.27 -19.73
CA ALA A 96 -4.17 12.67 -20.50
C ALA A 96 -4.12 11.16 -20.31
N TYR A 97 -3.86 10.45 -21.40
CA TYR A 97 -3.40 9.07 -21.36
C TYR A 97 -1.93 9.06 -20.89
N THR A 98 -1.69 8.38 -19.78
CA THR A 98 -0.41 8.34 -19.06
C THR A 98 0.18 6.94 -18.92
N GLY A 99 -0.46 5.94 -19.52
CA GLY A 99 0.01 4.56 -19.60
C GLY A 99 -0.62 3.83 -20.78
N ALA A 100 -0.13 2.63 -21.07
CA ALA A 100 -0.81 1.72 -22.00
C ALA A 100 -2.06 1.13 -21.33
N PRO A 101 -3.19 0.98 -22.03
CA PRO A 101 -4.36 0.32 -21.48
C PRO A 101 -4.01 -1.12 -21.11
N THR A 102 -4.25 -1.50 -19.86
CA THR A 102 -4.12 -2.90 -19.44
C THR A 102 -5.41 -3.64 -19.80
N PRO A 103 -5.33 -4.80 -20.47
CA PRO A 103 -6.49 -5.53 -20.98
C PRO A 103 -7.50 -5.90 -19.89
#